data_AF-A0A0B5I3C2-F1
#
_entry.id   AF-A0A0B5I3C2-F1
#
_cell.length_a   1.000
_cell.length_b   1.000
_cell.length_c   1.000
_cell.angle_alpha   90.00
_cell.angle_beta   90.00
_cell.angle_gamma   90.00
#
_symmetry.space_group_name_H-M   'P 1'
#
loop_
_entity.id
_entity.type
_entity.pdbx_description
1 polymer ?
#
loop_
_entity_poly.entity_id
_entity_poly.type
_entity_poly.pdbx_seq_one_letter_code
_entity_poly.pdbx_strand_id
1 'polypeptide(L)'
;MTIGLVNKEYGWERILEQEKVPWEKISFTDLSRYSLIILNSRNLNENESNKIKSYLNNCGALLTDTLSFKKLYPNLKILRIYIKNIKGKNELFRNINKINIEKFGYKIKDSKAINSMKIGDGFAIILPFDLNQLMLDERSKELYFSSPHTPLKEHVSVVSKGDLRRLIINCFYYLFSKRNLPYIHLWYYPNKYESVFCYRMDLDVFNKNEINNIIKVAGKNKINFTWYLSVKNCENYKDESNKLYKSKQDIQSHSYEHKVYDSFEENYNSMSKADKFISEVARKPTGFVAPFGHWNKNLGKVLEKMNYDYSSEFSLSYDDLPFYPFLNKKSRIIQLPIYPTCIGLMRMKLYSKKQMKNYFDYLIDMQYKKQMPLFLYDHPNDGVGTYSDVLDHLLKKIKSFDNVLITNFNEFLTWWKRREKKKFNVSILDDELKINTNNKDKDVYLRIIMPDYKEVKIPLKNQIINLEKLNLNYLPEFKELSIRSIDIIKSKVFFFIFYLGILFKALRRRLF
;
A
#
# COMPACT_ATOMS: atom_id res chain seq x y z
N MET A 1 10.23 -18.59 16.38
CA MET A 1 9.38 -17.38 16.46
C MET A 1 8.31 -17.47 15.40
N THR A 2 7.07 -17.69 15.81
CA THR A 2 5.92 -17.88 14.91
C THR A 2 4.73 -17.15 15.49
N ILE A 3 3.97 -16.45 14.63
CA ILE A 3 2.69 -15.86 15.00
C ILE A 3 1.59 -16.92 14.89
N GLY A 4 0.82 -17.12 15.96
CA GLY A 4 -0.33 -18.02 15.97
C GLY A 4 -1.60 -17.27 15.60
N LEU A 5 -2.29 -17.69 14.54
CA LEU A 5 -3.59 -17.15 14.13
C LEU A 5 -4.71 -18.11 14.57
N VAL A 6 -5.67 -17.61 15.36
CA VAL A 6 -6.77 -18.46 15.86
C VAL A 6 -7.74 -18.85 14.73
N ASN A 7 -8.26 -17.87 13.99
CA ASN A 7 -9.17 -18.10 12.89
C ASN A 7 -8.57 -17.63 11.55
N LYS A 8 -8.71 -18.43 10.49
CA LYS A 8 -8.25 -18.04 9.16
C LYS A 8 -9.25 -17.08 8.54
N GLU A 9 -8.91 -15.80 8.60
CA GLU A 9 -9.67 -14.72 7.98
C GLU A 9 -8.77 -13.95 7.04
N TYR A 10 -9.31 -13.66 5.86
CA TYR A 10 -8.53 -13.10 4.76
C TYR A 10 -7.79 -11.81 5.11
N GLY A 11 -8.41 -10.91 5.88
CA GLY A 11 -7.77 -9.65 6.26
C GLY A 11 -6.50 -9.83 7.09
N TRP A 12 -6.47 -10.83 7.98
CA TRP A 12 -5.28 -11.17 8.75
C TRP A 12 -4.24 -11.89 7.90
N GLU A 13 -4.67 -12.87 7.10
CA GLU A 13 -3.80 -13.60 6.18
C GLU A 13 -3.10 -12.64 5.21
N ARG A 14 -3.84 -11.69 4.63
CA ARG A 14 -3.30 -10.66 3.74
C ARG A 14 -2.13 -9.91 4.37
N ILE A 15 -2.26 -9.43 5.60
CA ILE A 15 -1.19 -8.66 6.26
C ILE A 15 0.02 -9.55 6.53
N LEU A 16 -0.20 -10.74 7.08
CA LEU A 16 0.88 -11.69 7.36
C LEU A 16 1.63 -12.11 6.08
N GLU A 17 0.91 -12.24 4.96
CA GLU A 17 1.47 -12.53 3.65
C GLU A 17 2.20 -11.34 3.01
N GLN A 18 1.68 -10.11 3.13
CA GLN A 18 2.38 -8.90 2.68
C GLN A 18 3.74 -8.77 3.36
N GLU A 19 3.77 -8.94 4.69
CA GLU A 19 4.98 -8.90 5.51
C GLU A 19 5.91 -10.10 5.29
N LYS A 20 5.34 -11.26 4.97
CA LYS A 20 6.04 -12.56 4.99
C LYS A 20 6.72 -12.82 6.34
N VAL A 21 5.97 -12.63 7.42
CA VAL A 21 6.35 -13.08 8.76
C VAL A 21 5.99 -14.56 8.94
N PRO A 22 6.75 -15.39 9.68
CA PRO A 22 6.35 -16.76 9.98
C PRO A 22 5.07 -16.81 10.81
N TRP A 23 4.06 -17.55 10.33
CA TRP A 23 2.78 -17.72 11.01
C TRP A 23 2.15 -19.07 10.69
N GLU A 24 1.23 -19.51 11.55
CA GLU A 24 0.41 -20.72 11.33
C GLU A 24 -0.94 -20.61 12.05
N LYS A 25 -1.87 -21.52 11.72
CA LYS A 25 -3.12 -21.66 12.47
C LYS A 25 -2.85 -22.37 13.80
N ILE A 26 -3.38 -21.83 14.89
CA ILE A 26 -3.21 -22.42 16.22
C ILE A 26 -3.88 -23.80 16.32
N SER A 27 -3.17 -24.76 16.93
CA SER A 27 -3.68 -26.10 17.28
C SER A 27 -4.11 -26.25 18.74
N PHE A 28 -3.97 -25.20 19.58
CA PHE A 28 -4.29 -25.16 21.02
C PHE A 28 -3.65 -26.29 21.86
N THR A 29 -2.68 -27.02 21.33
CA THR A 29 -1.94 -28.08 22.04
C THR A 29 -0.87 -27.47 22.93
N ASP A 30 0.00 -26.66 22.32
CA ASP A 30 1.02 -25.87 23.00
C ASP A 30 0.97 -24.43 22.46
N LEU A 31 0.62 -23.48 23.34
CA LEU A 31 0.60 -22.06 23.01
C LEU A 31 1.94 -21.36 23.28
N SER A 32 2.85 -21.99 24.05
CA SER A 32 4.12 -21.39 24.44
C SER A 32 5.07 -21.18 23.25
N ARG A 33 4.94 -22.02 22.20
CA ARG A 33 5.68 -21.88 20.94
C ARG A 33 5.44 -20.57 20.19
N TYR A 34 4.35 -19.85 20.45
CA TYR A 34 3.99 -18.65 19.71
C TYR A 34 4.63 -17.40 20.33
N SER A 35 5.24 -16.58 19.48
CA SER A 35 5.76 -15.27 19.89
C SER A 35 4.64 -14.23 20.05
N LEU A 36 3.52 -14.44 19.35
CA LEU A 36 2.32 -13.63 19.40
C LEU A 36 1.12 -14.49 19.01
N ILE A 37 0.00 -14.35 19.71
CA ILE A 37 -1.30 -14.90 19.31
C ILE A 37 -2.18 -13.78 18.77
N ILE A 38 -2.74 -13.97 17.58
CA ILE A 38 -3.82 -13.15 17.03
C ILE A 38 -5.13 -13.86 17.34
N LEU A 39 -5.89 -13.29 18.28
CA LEU A 39 -7.22 -13.74 18.63
C LEU A 39 -8.27 -12.96 17.84
N ASN A 40 -8.79 -13.59 16.80
CA ASN A 40 -9.85 -13.08 15.93
C ASN A 40 -11.04 -14.05 15.86
N SER A 41 -11.37 -14.69 16.98
CA SER A 41 -12.50 -15.61 17.08
C SER A 41 -13.43 -15.22 18.20
N ARG A 42 -14.73 -15.24 17.89
CA ARG A 42 -15.83 -15.06 18.86
C ARG A 42 -16.38 -16.40 19.35
N ASN A 43 -15.88 -17.50 18.81
CA ASN A 43 -16.36 -18.87 19.04
C ASN A 43 -15.28 -19.68 19.74
N LEU A 44 -14.74 -19.16 20.85
CA LEU A 44 -13.86 -19.93 21.73
C LEU A 44 -14.70 -20.74 22.70
N ASN A 45 -14.34 -22.01 22.90
CA ASN A 45 -14.84 -22.76 24.05
C ASN A 45 -14.09 -22.38 25.34
N GLU A 46 -14.56 -22.88 26.48
CA GLU A 46 -13.99 -22.54 27.78
C GLU A 46 -12.54 -23.01 27.93
N ASN A 47 -12.23 -24.22 27.45
CA ASN A 47 -10.88 -24.77 27.48
C ASN A 47 -9.89 -23.92 26.66
N GLU A 48 -10.25 -23.56 25.43
CA GLU A 48 -9.46 -22.67 24.57
C GLU A 48 -9.24 -21.30 25.22
N SER A 49 -10.30 -20.75 25.83
CA SER A 49 -10.21 -19.47 26.55
C SER A 49 -9.25 -19.55 27.74
N ASN A 50 -9.30 -20.64 28.51
CA ASN A 50 -8.42 -20.88 29.65
C ASN A 50 -6.96 -21.07 29.20
N LYS A 51 -6.73 -21.76 28.07
CA LYS A 51 -5.39 -21.87 27.47
C LYS A 51 -4.83 -20.52 27.05
N ILE A 52 -5.62 -19.66 26.41
CA ILE A 52 -5.17 -18.30 26.03
C ILE A 52 -4.86 -17.46 27.28
N LYS A 53 -5.69 -17.54 28.33
CA LYS A 53 -5.42 -16.86 29.61
C LYS A 53 -4.13 -17.37 30.27
N SER A 54 -3.91 -18.69 30.28
CA SER A 54 -2.68 -19.29 30.78
C SER A 54 -1.45 -18.82 29.99
N TYR A 55 -1.54 -18.80 28.66
CA TYR A 55 -0.50 -18.24 27.81
C TYR A 55 -0.18 -16.77 28.15
N LEU A 56 -1.22 -15.94 28.37
CA LEU A 56 -1.02 -14.56 28.82
C LEU A 56 -0.38 -14.47 30.20
N ASN A 57 -0.80 -15.30 31.16
CA ASN A 57 -0.19 -15.32 32.48
C ASN A 57 1.28 -15.74 32.45
N ASN A 58 1.70 -16.53 31.45
CA ASN A 58 3.07 -17.01 31.26
C ASN A 58 3.86 -16.15 30.25
N CYS A 59 3.84 -14.82 30.41
CA CYS A 59 4.56 -13.86 29.56
C CYS A 59 4.18 -13.84 28.06
N GLY A 60 2.98 -14.33 27.70
CA GLY A 60 2.49 -14.34 26.32
C GLY A 60 2.12 -12.94 25.79
N ALA A 61 2.08 -12.81 24.46
CA ALA A 61 1.58 -11.61 23.78
C ALA A 61 0.32 -11.91 22.96
N LEU A 62 -0.69 -11.02 23.04
CA LEU A 62 -1.99 -11.14 22.38
C LEU A 62 -2.32 -9.87 21.57
N LEU A 63 -2.75 -10.06 20.32
CA LEU A 63 -3.42 -9.02 19.53
C LEU A 63 -4.84 -9.48 19.23
N THR A 64 -5.83 -8.65 19.51
CA THR A 64 -7.25 -9.03 19.39
C THR A 64 -8.13 -7.82 19.08
N ASP A 65 -9.34 -8.05 18.60
CA ASP A 65 -10.41 -7.04 18.63
C ASP A 65 -11.20 -7.12 19.95
N THR A 66 -11.93 -6.04 20.27
CA THR A 66 -12.72 -5.93 21.52
C THR A 66 -13.76 -7.04 21.68
N LEU A 67 -14.40 -7.50 20.61
CA LEU A 67 -15.46 -8.52 20.72
C LEU A 67 -14.86 -9.91 20.98
N SER A 68 -13.76 -10.24 20.33
CA SER A 68 -13.01 -11.47 20.61
C SER A 68 -12.41 -11.44 22.02
N PHE A 69 -11.89 -10.29 22.48
CA PHE A 69 -11.37 -10.15 23.84
C PHE A 69 -12.44 -10.34 24.92
N LYS A 70 -13.68 -9.88 24.67
CA LYS A 70 -14.81 -10.08 25.59
C LYS A 70 -15.11 -11.56 25.83
N LYS A 71 -14.73 -12.48 24.92
CA LYS A 71 -14.88 -13.93 25.15
C LYS A 71 -13.94 -14.45 26.22
N LEU A 72 -12.74 -13.87 26.36
CA LEU A 72 -11.85 -14.18 27.46
C LEU A 72 -12.38 -13.59 28.79
N TYR A 73 -12.98 -12.41 28.74
CA TYR A 73 -13.49 -11.70 29.93
C TYR A 73 -14.96 -11.28 29.76
N PRO A 74 -15.92 -12.20 29.98
CA PRO A 74 -17.34 -11.96 29.69
C PRO A 74 -17.97 -10.76 30.42
N ASN A 75 -17.50 -10.46 31.64
CA ASN A 75 -17.98 -9.36 32.47
C ASN A 75 -17.51 -7.97 32.00
N LEU A 76 -16.67 -7.92 30.96
CA LEU A 76 -16.11 -6.68 30.45
C LEU A 76 -17.20 -5.82 29.77
N LYS A 77 -17.37 -4.61 30.28
CA LYS A 77 -18.30 -3.61 29.71
C LYS A 77 -17.69 -3.03 28.44
N ILE A 78 -18.44 -3.10 27.33
CA ILE A 78 -18.04 -2.55 26.03
C ILE A 78 -19.02 -1.50 25.55
N LEU A 79 -18.53 -0.53 24.79
CA LEU A 79 -19.32 0.51 24.16
C LEU A 79 -19.20 0.40 22.64
N ARG A 80 -20.34 0.45 21.94
CA ARG A 80 -20.36 0.60 20.49
C ARG A 80 -19.99 2.04 20.15
N ILE A 81 -19.04 2.22 19.24
CA ILE A 81 -18.55 3.54 18.81
C ILE A 81 -18.52 3.63 17.30
N TYR A 82 -18.73 4.83 16.75
CA TYR A 82 -18.46 5.10 15.35
C TYR A 82 -17.03 5.59 15.18
N ILE A 83 -16.23 4.90 14.37
CA ILE A 83 -14.83 5.19 14.16
C ILE A 83 -14.68 5.86 12.80
N LYS A 84 -14.72 7.19 12.78
CA LYS A 84 -14.46 7.96 11.54
C LYS A 84 -13.00 7.79 11.10
N ASN A 85 -12.08 8.02 12.04
CA ASN A 85 -10.64 7.87 11.83
C ASN A 85 -9.94 7.53 13.15
N ILE A 86 -8.72 7.01 13.04
CA ILE A 86 -7.83 6.76 14.17
C ILE A 86 -6.53 7.53 13.95
N LYS A 87 -6.05 8.15 15.04
CA LYS A 87 -4.79 8.86 15.11
C LYS A 87 -4.18 8.68 16.50
N GLY A 88 -2.87 8.81 16.62
CA GLY A 88 -2.17 8.78 17.89
C GLY A 88 -0.74 9.29 17.75
N LYS A 89 -0.08 9.49 18.89
CA LYS A 89 1.30 9.99 18.97
C LYS A 89 2.26 9.01 19.64
N ASN A 90 1.79 7.82 19.98
CA ASN A 90 2.62 6.79 20.60
C ASN A 90 3.23 5.88 19.53
N GLU A 91 4.06 4.94 19.98
CA GLU A 91 4.77 3.96 19.15
C GLU A 91 3.88 3.16 18.19
N LEU A 92 2.61 2.88 18.55
CA LEU A 92 1.68 2.18 17.67
C LEU A 92 1.36 2.98 16.39
N PHE A 93 1.52 4.30 16.44
CA PHE A 93 1.29 5.22 15.33
C PHE A 93 2.58 5.74 14.70
N ARG A 94 3.72 5.08 14.95
CA ARG A 94 4.98 5.40 14.27
C ARG A 94 4.76 5.41 12.75
N ASN A 95 5.16 6.51 12.11
CA ASN A 95 5.02 6.73 10.67
C ASN A 95 3.57 6.71 10.13
N ILE A 96 2.57 6.92 11.00
CA ILE A 96 1.14 6.96 10.66
C ILE A 96 0.56 8.30 11.14
N ASN A 97 0.04 9.10 10.21
CA ASN A 97 -0.67 10.33 10.59
C ASN A 97 -2.11 10.02 10.98
N LYS A 98 -2.86 9.40 10.07
CA LYS A 98 -4.30 9.16 10.23
C LYS A 98 -4.74 7.95 9.42
N ILE A 99 -5.54 7.09 10.04
CA ILE A 99 -6.20 5.97 9.37
C ILE A 99 -7.67 6.32 9.21
N ASN A 100 -8.17 6.44 7.98
CA ASN A 100 -9.59 6.59 7.72
C ASN A 100 -10.28 5.21 7.79
N ILE A 101 -11.47 5.12 8.41
CA ILE A 101 -12.18 3.85 8.65
C ILE A 101 -13.67 3.97 8.30
N GLU A 102 -14.38 4.90 8.95
CA GLU A 102 -15.82 5.15 8.77
C GLU A 102 -16.70 3.91 8.91
N LYS A 103 -16.55 3.25 10.07
CA LYS A 103 -17.30 2.04 10.43
C LYS A 103 -17.56 2.02 11.93
N PHE A 104 -18.61 1.30 12.33
CA PHE A 104 -18.84 1.02 13.74
C PHE A 104 -17.85 -0.02 14.27
N GLY A 105 -17.48 0.15 15.52
CA GLY A 105 -16.63 -0.75 16.27
C GLY A 105 -17.02 -0.78 17.74
N TYR A 106 -16.16 -1.38 18.56
CA TYR A 106 -16.39 -1.52 19.99
C TYR A 106 -15.12 -1.20 20.76
N LYS A 107 -15.25 -0.48 21.88
CA LYS A 107 -14.14 -0.29 22.82
C LYS A 107 -14.53 -0.76 24.21
N ILE A 108 -13.53 -1.03 25.04
CA ILE A 108 -13.73 -1.27 26.47
C ILE A 108 -14.22 0.04 27.10
N LYS A 109 -15.24 -0.02 27.97
CA LYS A 109 -15.75 1.16 28.68
C LYS A 109 -14.60 1.83 29.45
N ASP A 110 -14.59 3.16 29.45
CA ASP A 110 -13.58 3.98 30.18
C ASP A 110 -12.12 3.77 29.72
N SER A 111 -11.92 3.24 28.52
CA SER A 111 -10.60 3.06 27.89
C SER A 111 -10.40 3.90 26.63
N LYS A 112 -9.13 3.97 26.18
CA LYS A 112 -8.74 4.48 24.86
C LYS A 112 -9.32 3.57 23.76
N ALA A 113 -9.47 4.11 22.55
CA ALA A 113 -10.03 3.35 21.42
C ALA A 113 -9.19 2.11 21.09
N ILE A 114 -7.87 2.28 20.92
CA ILE A 114 -6.92 1.16 20.95
C ILE A 114 -6.38 1.09 22.36
N ASN A 115 -6.50 -0.08 22.98
CA ASN A 115 -6.08 -0.29 24.35
C ASN A 115 -4.89 -1.25 24.40
N SER A 116 -3.86 -0.90 25.16
CA SER A 116 -2.68 -1.74 25.41
C SER A 116 -2.58 -1.97 26.92
N MET A 117 -2.52 -3.21 27.37
CA MET A 117 -2.53 -3.54 28.81
C MET A 117 -1.65 -4.74 29.13
N LYS A 118 -1.18 -4.81 30.38
CA LYS A 118 -0.57 -6.01 30.97
C LYS A 118 -1.69 -6.92 31.51
N ILE A 119 -1.58 -8.23 31.30
CA ILE A 119 -2.52 -9.26 31.79
C ILE A 119 -1.68 -10.40 32.35
N GLY A 120 -1.75 -10.63 33.66
CA GLY A 120 -0.77 -11.50 34.33
C GLY A 120 0.64 -10.94 34.07
N ASP A 121 1.55 -11.78 33.57
CA ASP A 121 2.88 -11.35 33.11
C ASP A 121 2.97 -11.05 31.61
N GLY A 122 1.90 -11.27 30.87
CA GLY A 122 1.81 -11.03 29.43
C GLY A 122 1.26 -9.66 29.06
N PHE A 123 1.12 -9.44 27.75
CA PHE A 123 0.70 -8.17 27.17
C PHE A 123 -0.38 -8.37 26.10
N ALA A 124 -1.36 -7.47 26.07
CA ALA A 124 -2.42 -7.48 25.08
C ALA A 124 -2.59 -6.10 24.42
N ILE A 125 -2.85 -6.10 23.10
CA ILE A 125 -3.42 -4.97 22.38
C ILE A 125 -4.83 -5.34 21.92
N ILE A 126 -5.80 -4.49 22.26
CA ILE A 126 -7.20 -4.62 21.90
C ILE A 126 -7.57 -3.51 20.90
N LEU A 127 -7.93 -3.93 19.70
CA LEU A 127 -8.35 -3.07 18.60
C LEU A 127 -9.86 -2.78 18.66
N PRO A 128 -10.29 -1.56 18.33
CA PRO A 128 -11.70 -1.21 18.40
C PRO A 128 -12.51 -1.67 17.19
N PHE A 129 -11.91 -2.39 16.24
CA PHE A 129 -12.50 -2.76 14.97
C PHE A 129 -12.17 -4.22 14.62
N ASP A 130 -13.00 -4.80 13.76
CA ASP A 130 -12.77 -6.09 13.12
C ASP A 130 -11.88 -5.87 11.88
N LEU A 131 -10.63 -6.34 11.94
CA LEU A 131 -9.66 -6.12 10.87
C LEU A 131 -10.08 -6.78 9.55
N ASN A 132 -10.67 -7.97 9.60
CA ASN A 132 -11.10 -8.68 8.41
C ASN A 132 -12.14 -7.86 7.65
N GLN A 133 -13.11 -7.29 8.37
CA GLN A 133 -14.13 -6.42 7.78
C GLN A 133 -13.58 -5.12 7.19
N LEU A 134 -12.45 -4.60 7.67
CA LEU A 134 -11.84 -3.39 7.14
C LEU A 134 -10.97 -3.67 5.91
N MET A 135 -10.24 -4.79 5.92
CA MET A 135 -9.41 -5.19 4.77
C MET A 135 -10.25 -5.62 3.56
N LEU A 136 -11.46 -6.14 3.80
CA LEU A 136 -12.47 -6.48 2.79
C LEU A 136 -13.37 -5.30 2.39
N ASP A 137 -13.20 -4.11 2.97
CA ASP A 137 -14.05 -2.96 2.64
C ASP A 137 -13.74 -2.43 1.24
N GLU A 138 -14.72 -2.46 0.35
CA GLU A 138 -14.58 -2.05 -1.06
C GLU A 138 -15.15 -0.65 -1.33
N ARG A 139 -15.67 0.03 -0.29
CA ARG A 139 -16.23 1.37 -0.46
C ARG A 139 -15.12 2.34 -0.82
N SER A 140 -15.45 3.28 -1.69
CA SER A 140 -14.59 4.40 -2.07
C SER A 140 -15.34 5.72 -1.99
N LYS A 141 -14.61 6.81 -1.81
CA LYS A 141 -15.16 8.17 -1.83
C LYS A 141 -14.05 9.20 -2.04
N GLU A 142 -14.45 10.44 -2.24
CA GLU A 142 -13.52 11.56 -2.26
C GLU A 142 -12.92 11.82 -0.87
N LEU A 143 -11.59 11.78 -0.78
CA LEU A 143 -10.81 12.13 0.40
C LEU A 143 -9.83 13.25 0.10
N TYR A 144 -9.46 13.97 1.16
CA TYR A 144 -8.45 15.03 1.11
C TYR A 144 -7.11 14.51 1.62
N PHE A 145 -6.07 14.79 0.85
CA PHE A 145 -4.68 14.47 1.16
C PHE A 145 -3.96 15.72 1.63
N SER A 146 -3.21 15.57 2.72
CA SER A 146 -2.35 16.61 3.25
C SER A 146 -1.32 17.02 2.19
N SER A 147 -1.17 18.33 2.01
CA SER A 147 -0.15 18.92 1.16
C SER A 147 0.34 20.21 1.81
N PRO A 148 1.63 20.58 1.68
CA PRO A 148 2.17 21.82 2.24
C PRO A 148 1.49 23.12 1.81
N HIS A 149 0.59 23.07 0.81
CA HIS A 149 -0.06 24.24 0.24
C HIS A 149 -1.58 24.12 0.31
N THR A 150 -2.19 23.42 -0.64
CA THR A 150 -3.64 23.24 -0.71
C THR A 150 -4.00 21.76 -0.65
N PRO A 151 -4.95 21.31 0.19
CA PRO A 151 -5.37 19.91 0.22
C PRO A 151 -5.73 19.39 -1.19
N LEU A 152 -5.15 18.25 -1.55
CA LEU A 152 -5.46 17.56 -2.80
C LEU A 152 -6.67 16.66 -2.57
N LYS A 153 -7.54 16.51 -3.58
CA LYS A 153 -8.75 15.70 -3.50
C LYS A 153 -8.69 14.60 -4.54
N GLU A 154 -8.96 13.36 -4.13
CA GLU A 154 -9.05 12.21 -5.03
C GLU A 154 -10.08 11.19 -4.50
N HIS A 155 -10.71 10.44 -5.39
CA HIS A 155 -11.69 9.41 -5.09
C HIS A 155 -11.03 8.06 -4.82
N VAL A 156 -10.82 7.73 -3.55
CA VAL A 156 -10.00 6.58 -3.10
C VAL A 156 -10.78 5.65 -2.18
N SER A 157 -10.17 4.52 -1.77
CA SER A 157 -10.76 3.63 -0.77
C SER A 157 -11.11 4.36 0.54
N VAL A 158 -12.28 4.08 1.11
CA VAL A 158 -12.71 4.69 2.38
C VAL A 158 -11.75 4.31 3.50
N VAL A 159 -11.34 3.04 3.55
CA VAL A 159 -10.38 2.56 4.53
C VAL A 159 -8.96 2.83 4.02
N SER A 160 -8.13 3.48 4.84
CA SER A 160 -6.69 3.69 4.55
C SER A 160 -5.90 2.40 4.81
N LYS A 161 -6.07 1.40 3.94
CA LYS A 161 -5.56 0.02 4.16
C LYS A 161 -4.05 -0.04 4.38
N GLY A 162 -3.26 0.80 3.70
CA GLY A 162 -1.81 0.87 3.93
C GLY A 162 -1.43 1.38 5.31
N ASP A 163 -2.11 2.41 5.82
CA ASP A 163 -1.89 2.90 7.20
C ASP A 163 -2.44 1.91 8.23
N LEU A 164 -3.56 1.24 7.92
CA LEU A 164 -4.11 0.19 8.75
C LEU A 164 -3.14 -0.99 8.88
N ARG A 165 -2.54 -1.47 7.77
CA ARG A 165 -1.47 -2.49 7.81
C ARG A 165 -0.32 -2.02 8.69
N ARG A 166 0.21 -0.80 8.47
CA ARG A 166 1.30 -0.23 9.29
C ARG A 166 0.98 -0.22 10.79
N LEU A 167 -0.26 0.12 11.16
CA LEU A 167 -0.69 0.07 12.56
C LEU A 167 -0.58 -1.34 13.12
N ILE A 168 -1.03 -2.35 12.36
CA ILE A 168 -0.93 -3.75 12.78
C ILE A 168 0.54 -4.19 12.91
N ILE A 169 1.42 -3.74 12.02
CA ILE A 169 2.86 -4.05 12.13
C ILE A 169 3.48 -3.37 13.34
N ASN A 170 3.12 -2.13 13.63
CA ASN A 170 3.56 -1.46 14.86
C ASN A 170 3.03 -2.17 16.12
N CYS A 171 1.81 -2.73 16.07
CA CYS A 171 1.29 -3.59 17.15
C CYS A 171 2.13 -4.88 17.30
N PHE A 172 2.51 -5.54 16.20
CA PHE A 172 3.41 -6.70 16.26
C PHE A 172 4.73 -6.32 16.90
N TYR A 173 5.37 -5.27 16.38
CA TYR A 173 6.63 -4.79 16.89
C TYR A 173 6.56 -4.46 18.38
N TYR A 174 5.54 -3.69 18.81
CA TYR A 174 5.34 -3.34 20.21
C TYR A 174 5.20 -4.60 21.08
N LEU A 175 4.39 -5.57 20.68
CA LEU A 175 4.17 -6.79 21.45
C LEU A 175 5.41 -7.69 21.52
N PHE A 176 6.19 -7.79 20.44
CA PHE A 176 7.46 -8.50 20.42
C PHE A 176 8.49 -7.81 21.34
N SER A 177 8.59 -6.48 21.28
CA SER A 177 9.50 -5.70 22.13
C SER A 177 9.19 -5.87 23.63
N LYS A 178 7.92 -5.97 24.02
CA LYS A 178 7.52 -6.23 25.41
C LYS A 178 7.92 -7.61 25.92
N ARG A 179 8.25 -8.53 25.02
CA ARG A 179 8.81 -9.85 25.33
C ARG A 179 10.32 -9.93 25.09
N ASN A 180 10.97 -8.80 24.83
CA ASN A 180 12.38 -8.71 24.43
C ASN A 180 12.71 -9.58 23.20
N LEU A 181 11.76 -9.73 22.27
CA LEU A 181 11.95 -10.49 21.04
C LEU A 181 12.14 -9.54 19.84
N PRO A 182 13.02 -9.87 18.88
CA PRO A 182 13.09 -9.13 17.63
C PRO A 182 11.89 -9.46 16.73
N TYR A 183 11.43 -8.48 15.96
CA TYR A 183 10.46 -8.70 14.88
C TYR A 183 11.21 -9.04 13.58
N ILE A 184 10.94 -10.23 13.01
CA ILE A 184 11.66 -10.74 11.85
C ILE A 184 10.69 -11.09 10.72
N HIS A 185 10.94 -10.54 9.54
CA HIS A 185 10.14 -10.80 8.35
C HIS A 185 10.97 -10.67 7.07
N LEU A 186 10.42 -11.09 5.93
CA LEU A 186 11.13 -10.98 4.66
C LEU A 186 11.07 -9.53 4.16
N TRP A 187 12.24 -8.98 3.81
CA TRP A 187 12.37 -7.63 3.27
C TRP A 187 11.58 -7.45 1.96
N TYR A 188 11.05 -6.25 1.71
CA TYR A 188 10.10 -6.03 0.61
C TYR A 188 10.76 -5.95 -0.77
N TYR A 189 11.98 -5.44 -0.83
CA TYR A 189 12.68 -5.07 -2.07
C TYR A 189 13.86 -5.99 -2.34
N PRO A 190 14.30 -6.14 -3.60
CA PRO A 190 15.48 -6.94 -3.88
C PRO A 190 16.70 -6.28 -3.26
N ASN A 191 17.69 -7.09 -2.94
CA ASN A 191 18.93 -6.62 -2.32
C ASN A 191 18.64 -5.86 -1.01
N LYS A 192 19.43 -4.82 -0.74
CA LYS A 192 19.26 -3.91 0.40
C LYS A 192 18.60 -2.58 0.00
N TYR A 193 17.85 -2.54 -1.11
CA TYR A 193 17.11 -1.33 -1.49
C TYR A 193 16.13 -0.93 -0.37
N GLU A 194 16.03 0.36 -0.09
CA GLU A 194 15.15 0.93 0.95
C GLU A 194 13.73 1.16 0.45
N SER A 195 13.58 1.33 -0.86
CA SER A 195 12.31 1.60 -1.53
C SER A 195 12.39 1.16 -3.00
N VAL A 196 11.25 1.21 -3.68
CA VAL A 196 11.13 1.05 -5.12
C VAL A 196 10.37 2.24 -5.67
N PHE A 197 10.78 2.74 -6.83
CA PHE A 197 10.07 3.73 -7.60
C PHE A 197 9.56 3.11 -8.90
N CYS A 198 8.24 3.20 -9.10
CA CYS A 198 7.59 2.91 -10.36
C CYS A 198 6.69 4.09 -10.72
N TYR A 199 6.72 4.51 -11.98
CA TYR A 199 5.90 5.61 -12.47
C TYR A 199 5.06 5.15 -13.65
N ARG A 200 3.75 5.33 -13.55
CA ARG A 200 2.83 5.01 -14.64
C ARG A 200 2.25 6.25 -15.29
N MET A 201 1.91 6.10 -16.57
CA MET A 201 1.30 7.12 -17.40
C MET A 201 -0.08 6.63 -17.84
N ASP A 202 -1.14 7.26 -17.34
CA ASP A 202 -2.51 6.94 -17.72
C ASP A 202 -2.81 7.76 -19.00
N LEU A 203 -2.69 7.10 -20.16
CA LEU A 203 -2.77 7.73 -21.49
C LEU A 203 -4.22 7.73 -21.98
N ASP A 204 -4.97 8.70 -21.49
CA ASP A 204 -6.39 8.87 -21.80
C ASP A 204 -6.64 9.54 -23.16
N VAL A 205 -5.71 10.43 -23.55
CA VAL A 205 -5.75 11.20 -24.79
C VAL A 205 -4.36 11.27 -25.40
N PHE A 206 -4.26 11.03 -26.71
CA PHE A 206 -2.99 11.06 -27.41
C PHE A 206 -2.57 12.49 -27.78
N ASN A 207 -1.53 13.01 -27.11
CA ASN A 207 -0.92 14.29 -27.44
C ASN A 207 0.57 14.10 -27.73
N LYS A 208 0.94 14.17 -29.02
CA LYS A 208 2.29 13.86 -29.50
C LYS A 208 3.37 14.74 -28.86
N ASN A 209 3.12 16.04 -28.68
CA ASN A 209 4.10 16.96 -28.10
C ASN A 209 4.36 16.66 -26.63
N GLU A 210 3.29 16.42 -25.87
CA GLU A 210 3.37 16.11 -24.45
C GLU A 210 4.00 14.73 -24.19
N ILE A 211 3.67 13.73 -25.00
CA ILE A 211 4.34 12.42 -24.97
C ILE A 211 5.83 12.56 -25.30
N ASN A 212 6.19 13.32 -26.34
CA ASN A 212 7.60 13.54 -26.70
C ASN A 212 8.40 14.21 -25.59
N ASN A 213 7.81 15.16 -24.85
CA ASN A 213 8.44 15.77 -23.68
C ASN A 213 8.77 14.73 -22.60
N ILE A 214 7.83 13.81 -22.32
CA ILE A 214 8.02 12.74 -21.35
C ILE A 214 9.12 11.78 -21.83
N ILE A 215 9.10 11.38 -23.11
CA ILE A 215 10.10 10.47 -23.69
C ILE A 215 11.50 11.09 -23.67
N LYS A 216 11.62 12.40 -23.89
CA LYS A 216 12.91 13.11 -23.72
C LYS A 216 13.42 13.00 -22.28
N VAL A 217 12.56 13.17 -21.28
CA VAL A 217 12.93 13.03 -19.87
C VAL A 217 13.27 11.57 -19.55
N ALA A 218 12.51 10.60 -20.04
CA ALA A 218 12.74 9.17 -19.89
C ALA A 218 14.11 8.77 -20.46
N GLY A 219 14.41 9.18 -21.70
CA GLY A 219 15.67 8.90 -22.38
C GLY A 219 16.87 9.54 -21.70
N LYS A 220 16.77 10.83 -21.32
CA LYS A 220 17.80 11.53 -20.52
C LYS A 220 18.10 10.78 -19.23
N ASN A 221 17.08 10.22 -18.60
CA ASN A 221 17.20 9.53 -17.33
C ASN A 221 17.42 8.00 -17.45
N LYS A 222 17.39 7.43 -18.66
CA LYS A 222 17.47 5.98 -18.90
C LYS A 222 16.43 5.18 -18.11
N ILE A 223 15.18 5.66 -18.09
CA ILE A 223 14.06 5.03 -17.37
C ILE A 223 12.98 4.59 -18.36
N ASN A 224 12.35 3.46 -18.05
CA ASN A 224 11.18 2.96 -18.75
C ASN A 224 9.96 3.14 -17.86
N PHE A 225 8.97 3.88 -18.35
CA PHE A 225 7.66 4.01 -17.68
C PHE A 225 6.70 2.94 -18.17
N THR A 226 5.64 2.71 -17.40
CA THR A 226 4.49 1.89 -17.81
C THR A 226 3.35 2.80 -18.25
N TRP A 227 2.90 2.66 -19.49
CA TRP A 227 1.84 3.46 -20.11
C TRP A 227 0.56 2.63 -20.20
N TYR A 228 -0.54 3.13 -19.65
CA TYR A 228 -1.83 2.47 -19.70
C TYR A 228 -2.68 3.14 -20.76
N LEU A 229 -2.98 2.42 -21.84
CA LEU A 229 -3.60 2.99 -23.03
C LEU A 229 -5.12 2.91 -22.94
N SER A 230 -5.80 4.06 -23.01
CA SER A 230 -7.24 4.09 -23.25
C SER A 230 -7.49 4.11 -24.76
N VAL A 231 -7.98 2.98 -25.28
CA VAL A 231 -7.82 2.68 -26.71
C VAL A 231 -8.63 3.60 -27.61
N LYS A 232 -9.91 3.86 -27.31
CA LYS A 232 -10.82 4.63 -28.18
C LYS A 232 -10.28 6.01 -28.56
N ASN A 233 -9.57 6.67 -27.64
CA ASN A 233 -8.98 7.99 -27.89
C ASN A 233 -7.58 7.92 -28.55
N CYS A 234 -7.03 6.71 -28.71
CA CYS A 234 -5.70 6.46 -29.25
C CYS A 234 -5.72 5.65 -30.57
N GLU A 235 -6.88 5.19 -31.06
CA GLU A 235 -6.96 4.27 -32.21
C GLU A 235 -6.30 4.83 -33.47
N ASN A 236 -6.47 6.14 -33.72
CA ASN A 236 -5.90 6.84 -34.87
C ASN A 236 -4.37 7.04 -34.77
N TYR A 237 -3.75 6.66 -33.65
CA TYR A 237 -2.33 6.86 -33.35
C TYR A 237 -1.61 5.51 -33.18
N LYS A 238 -2.00 4.52 -33.99
CA LYS A 238 -1.45 3.16 -33.97
C LYS A 238 0.07 3.16 -34.17
N ASP A 239 0.56 3.92 -35.14
CA ASP A 239 1.99 4.01 -35.45
C ASP A 239 2.77 4.72 -34.34
N GLU A 240 2.23 5.79 -33.78
CA GLU A 240 2.83 6.49 -32.64
C GLU A 240 2.85 5.61 -31.38
N SER A 241 1.80 4.83 -31.14
CA SER A 241 1.76 3.85 -30.04
C SER A 241 2.81 2.76 -30.22
N ASN A 242 3.02 2.29 -31.45
CA ASN A 242 4.10 1.36 -31.76
C ASN A 242 5.49 2.00 -31.58
N LYS A 243 5.68 3.27 -31.95
CA LYS A 243 6.92 4.02 -31.69
C LYS A 243 7.19 4.16 -30.19
N LEU A 244 6.16 4.42 -29.40
CA LEU A 244 6.25 4.46 -27.94
C LEU A 244 6.77 3.12 -27.39
N TYR A 245 6.20 1.99 -27.81
CA TYR A 245 6.68 0.66 -27.43
C TYR A 245 8.14 0.41 -27.89
N LYS A 246 8.48 0.75 -29.14
CA LYS A 246 9.85 0.63 -29.68
C LYS A 246 10.88 1.48 -28.93
N SER A 247 10.45 2.54 -28.25
CA SER A 247 11.29 3.35 -27.34
C SER A 247 11.51 2.70 -25.96
N LYS A 248 11.29 1.38 -25.84
CA LYS A 248 11.45 0.56 -24.64
C LYS A 248 10.50 0.94 -23.50
N GLN A 249 9.42 1.64 -23.80
CA GLN A 249 8.35 1.88 -22.84
C GLN A 249 7.45 0.65 -22.75
N ASP A 250 6.92 0.42 -21.56
CA ASP A 250 5.98 -0.67 -21.29
C ASP A 250 4.54 -0.18 -21.58
N ILE A 251 3.76 -0.91 -22.38
CA ILE A 251 2.37 -0.54 -22.74
C ILE A 251 1.40 -1.58 -22.19
N GLN A 252 0.40 -1.11 -21.47
CA GLN A 252 -0.58 -1.88 -20.70
C GLN A 252 -1.99 -1.33 -20.93
N SER A 253 -3.02 -1.98 -20.36
CA SER A 253 -4.42 -1.71 -20.69
C SER A 253 -5.09 -0.71 -19.74
N HIS A 254 -5.77 0.29 -20.29
CA HIS A 254 -6.63 1.25 -19.56
C HIS A 254 -8.10 1.21 -20.03
N SER A 255 -8.54 0.02 -20.46
CA SER A 255 -9.84 -0.21 -21.09
C SER A 255 -10.02 0.44 -22.47
N TYR A 256 -11.15 0.14 -23.11
CA TYR A 256 -11.45 0.64 -24.45
C TYR A 256 -11.98 2.08 -24.42
N GLU A 257 -13.07 2.36 -23.66
CA GLU A 257 -13.75 3.67 -23.67
C GLU A 257 -13.46 4.56 -22.44
N HIS A 258 -12.28 4.42 -21.81
CA HIS A 258 -11.96 5.11 -20.55
C HIS A 258 -13.08 4.99 -19.49
N LYS A 259 -13.64 3.79 -19.38
CA LYS A 259 -14.74 3.48 -18.46
C LYS A 259 -14.56 2.11 -17.78
N VAL A 260 -15.07 2.02 -16.56
CA VAL A 260 -15.33 0.78 -15.82
C VAL A 260 -16.84 0.62 -15.71
N TYR A 261 -17.34 -0.59 -15.91
CA TYR A 261 -18.76 -0.91 -15.84
C TYR A 261 -19.07 -1.68 -14.56
N ASP A 262 -20.34 -1.70 -14.16
CA ASP A 262 -20.77 -2.59 -13.08
C ASP A 262 -20.94 -4.03 -13.56
N SER A 263 -21.24 -4.24 -14.84
CA SER A 263 -21.42 -5.58 -15.43
C SER A 263 -20.09 -6.29 -15.71
N PHE A 264 -20.08 -7.60 -15.49
CA PHE A 264 -18.97 -8.46 -15.92
C PHE A 264 -18.82 -8.44 -17.45
N GLU A 265 -19.92 -8.60 -18.19
CA GLU A 265 -19.89 -8.72 -19.66
C GLU A 265 -19.43 -7.44 -20.34
N GLU A 266 -19.87 -6.27 -19.85
CA GLU A 266 -19.44 -4.97 -20.42
C GLU A 266 -17.94 -4.73 -20.18
N ASN A 267 -17.45 -5.02 -18.97
CA ASN A 267 -16.03 -4.94 -18.67
C ASN A 267 -15.23 -5.92 -19.56
N TYR A 268 -15.68 -7.17 -19.68
CA TYR A 268 -15.02 -8.18 -20.49
C TYR A 268 -14.95 -7.77 -21.97
N ASN A 269 -16.04 -7.26 -22.54
CA ASN A 269 -16.09 -6.82 -23.93
C ASN A 269 -15.21 -5.58 -24.17
N SER A 270 -15.27 -4.59 -23.25
CA SER A 270 -14.42 -3.39 -23.32
C SER A 270 -12.93 -3.77 -23.26
N MET A 271 -12.53 -4.58 -22.28
CA MET A 271 -11.14 -4.97 -22.11
C MET A 271 -10.65 -5.88 -23.23
N SER A 272 -11.48 -6.80 -23.74
CA SER A 272 -11.09 -7.68 -24.86
C SER A 272 -10.81 -6.89 -26.14
N LYS A 273 -11.60 -5.83 -26.42
CA LYS A 273 -11.33 -4.90 -27.53
C LYS A 273 -10.02 -4.15 -27.33
N ALA A 274 -9.78 -3.66 -26.10
CA ALA A 274 -8.54 -2.96 -25.78
C ALA A 274 -7.30 -3.85 -25.93
N ASP A 275 -7.34 -5.08 -25.39
CA ASP A 275 -6.25 -6.06 -25.49
C ASP A 275 -5.92 -6.42 -26.93
N LYS A 276 -6.95 -6.55 -27.79
CA LYS A 276 -6.76 -6.79 -29.22
C LYS A 276 -5.97 -5.65 -29.86
N PHE A 277 -6.39 -4.40 -29.66
CA PHE A 277 -5.69 -3.24 -30.19
C PHE A 277 -4.24 -3.14 -29.66
N ILE A 278 -4.06 -3.28 -28.35
CA ILE A 278 -2.72 -3.16 -27.72
C ILE A 278 -1.78 -4.25 -28.26
N SER A 279 -2.29 -5.46 -28.46
CA SER A 279 -1.50 -6.57 -29.03
C SER A 279 -1.08 -6.33 -30.49
N GLU A 280 -1.73 -5.42 -31.22
CA GLU A 280 -1.32 -5.02 -32.57
C GLU A 280 -0.20 -3.97 -32.58
N VAL A 281 -0.02 -3.20 -31.49
CA VAL A 281 0.99 -2.13 -31.41
C VAL A 281 2.15 -2.46 -30.48
N ALA A 282 1.95 -3.36 -29.53
CA ALA A 282 2.88 -3.74 -28.47
C ALA A 282 2.69 -5.23 -28.10
N ARG A 283 3.21 -5.66 -26.94
CA ARG A 283 2.92 -7.00 -26.40
C ARG A 283 1.52 -7.05 -25.83
N LYS A 284 0.95 -8.26 -25.76
CA LYS A 284 -0.29 -8.50 -25.02
C LYS A 284 -0.17 -7.92 -23.60
N PRO A 285 -1.12 -7.09 -23.16
CA PRO A 285 -1.05 -6.49 -21.84
C PRO A 285 -1.17 -7.57 -20.75
N THR A 286 -0.43 -7.36 -19.66
CA THR A 286 -0.47 -8.18 -18.44
C THR A 286 -0.87 -7.34 -17.22
N GLY A 287 -0.82 -6.02 -17.33
CA GLY A 287 -1.27 -5.05 -16.35
C GLY A 287 -2.50 -4.31 -16.80
N PHE A 288 -3.38 -4.03 -15.85
CA PHE A 288 -4.55 -3.18 -16.04
C PHE A 288 -4.53 -2.02 -15.04
N VAL A 289 -4.98 -0.85 -15.48
CA VAL A 289 -5.39 0.21 -14.57
C VAL A 289 -6.80 0.59 -14.95
N ALA A 290 -7.65 0.73 -13.95
CA ALA A 290 -9.02 1.14 -14.21
C ALA A 290 -9.13 2.66 -14.40
N PRO A 291 -9.88 3.14 -15.40
CA PRO A 291 -10.25 4.55 -15.55
C PRO A 291 -10.78 5.16 -14.25
N PHE A 292 -10.31 6.37 -13.93
CA PHE A 292 -10.56 7.08 -12.67
C PHE A 292 -10.18 6.29 -11.40
N GLY A 293 -9.34 5.26 -11.54
CA GLY A 293 -8.94 4.37 -10.45
C GLY A 293 -10.09 3.61 -9.80
N HIS A 294 -11.22 3.42 -10.50
CA HIS A 294 -12.40 2.73 -10.00
C HIS A 294 -12.25 1.22 -9.99
N TRP A 295 -12.74 0.56 -8.94
CA TRP A 295 -12.69 -0.87 -8.80
C TRP A 295 -14.02 -1.42 -8.28
N ASN A 296 -14.45 -2.55 -8.84
CA ASN A 296 -15.54 -3.35 -8.30
C ASN A 296 -15.24 -4.85 -8.50
N LYS A 297 -16.00 -5.73 -7.84
CA LYS A 297 -15.79 -7.19 -7.93
C LYS A 297 -15.91 -7.75 -9.35
N ASN A 298 -16.76 -7.15 -10.18
CA ASN A 298 -16.97 -7.65 -11.55
C ASN A 298 -15.76 -7.33 -12.43
N LEU A 299 -15.15 -6.15 -12.28
CA LEU A 299 -13.82 -5.87 -12.86
C LEU A 299 -12.78 -6.89 -12.38
N GLY A 300 -12.71 -7.16 -11.07
CA GLY A 300 -11.80 -8.16 -10.51
C GLY A 300 -11.97 -9.55 -11.13
N LYS A 301 -13.21 -10.00 -11.34
CA LYS A 301 -13.51 -11.27 -12.02
C LYS A 301 -13.09 -11.27 -13.49
N VAL A 302 -13.25 -10.15 -14.21
CA VAL A 302 -12.81 -10.01 -15.60
C VAL A 302 -11.30 -10.09 -15.70
N LEU A 303 -10.57 -9.38 -14.83
CA LEU A 303 -9.11 -9.45 -14.74
C LEU A 303 -8.63 -10.89 -14.53
N GLU A 304 -9.30 -11.63 -13.63
CA GLU A 304 -9.05 -13.06 -13.49
C GLU A 304 -9.34 -13.80 -14.79
N LYS A 305 -10.54 -13.68 -15.37
CA LYS A 305 -10.93 -14.42 -16.59
C LYS A 305 -9.94 -14.20 -17.75
N MET A 306 -9.45 -12.98 -17.91
CA MET A 306 -8.54 -12.59 -19.00
C MET A 306 -7.07 -12.92 -18.72
N ASN A 307 -6.76 -13.45 -17.53
CA ASN A 307 -5.41 -13.80 -17.08
C ASN A 307 -4.46 -12.60 -17.03
N TYR A 308 -4.94 -11.46 -16.53
CA TYR A 308 -4.04 -10.39 -16.12
C TYR A 308 -3.14 -10.86 -14.98
N ASP A 309 -2.00 -10.21 -14.82
CA ASP A 309 -1.06 -10.48 -13.73
C ASP A 309 -1.28 -9.56 -12.54
N TYR A 310 -1.71 -8.32 -12.79
CA TYR A 310 -1.92 -7.30 -11.78
C TYR A 310 -2.87 -6.19 -12.22
N SER A 311 -3.33 -5.42 -11.24
CA SER A 311 -4.06 -4.17 -11.42
C SER A 311 -3.56 -3.09 -10.43
N SER A 312 -3.99 -1.83 -10.57
CA SER A 312 -3.47 -0.72 -9.76
C SER A 312 -4.51 0.41 -9.58
N GLU A 313 -5.52 0.16 -8.77
CA GLU A 313 -6.61 1.10 -8.49
C GLU A 313 -6.54 1.65 -7.07
N PHE A 314 -6.61 2.98 -6.93
CA PHE A 314 -6.65 3.64 -5.63
C PHE A 314 -8.04 3.56 -4.94
N SER A 315 -9.13 3.26 -5.66
CA SER A 315 -10.45 3.07 -5.03
C SER A 315 -10.55 1.75 -4.24
N LEU A 316 -9.71 0.76 -4.55
CA LEU A 316 -9.60 -0.48 -3.76
C LEU A 316 -8.61 -0.34 -2.60
N SER A 317 -7.44 0.26 -2.85
CA SER A 317 -6.39 0.49 -1.86
C SER A 317 -5.36 1.48 -2.41
N TYR A 318 -4.82 2.33 -1.55
CA TYR A 318 -3.74 3.26 -1.89
C TYR A 318 -2.64 3.22 -0.83
N ASP A 319 -1.43 3.67 -1.21
CA ASP A 319 -0.25 3.77 -0.33
C ASP A 319 0.03 2.50 0.51
N ASP A 320 -0.01 1.32 -0.12
CA ASP A 320 0.15 0.02 0.54
C ASP A 320 1.12 -0.90 -0.23
N LEU A 321 1.56 -1.99 0.40
CA LEU A 321 2.33 -3.04 -0.27
C LEU A 321 1.43 -3.84 -1.23
N PRO A 322 2.01 -4.49 -2.26
CA PRO A 322 1.25 -5.37 -3.14
C PRO A 322 0.47 -6.45 -2.38
N PHE A 323 -0.75 -6.74 -2.81
CA PHE A 323 -1.62 -7.74 -2.16
C PHE A 323 -2.58 -8.36 -3.17
N TYR A 324 -3.27 -9.44 -2.82
CA TYR A 324 -4.30 -10.03 -3.68
C TYR A 324 -5.70 -9.51 -3.28
N PRO A 325 -6.59 -9.05 -4.17
CA PRO A 325 -7.97 -8.75 -3.81
C PRO A 325 -8.75 -10.00 -3.35
N PHE A 326 -9.92 -9.82 -2.74
CA PHE A 326 -10.80 -10.93 -2.34
C PHE A 326 -12.06 -10.94 -3.20
N LEU A 327 -12.26 -12.02 -3.96
CA LEU A 327 -13.41 -12.25 -4.85
C LEU A 327 -14.17 -13.51 -4.40
N ASN A 328 -14.62 -13.55 -3.14
CA ASN A 328 -15.10 -14.74 -2.42
C ASN A 328 -14.00 -15.76 -2.06
N LYS A 329 -12.86 -15.68 -2.74
CA LYS A 329 -11.58 -16.31 -2.43
C LYS A 329 -10.47 -15.31 -2.69
N LYS A 330 -9.27 -15.60 -2.20
CA LYS A 330 -8.07 -14.86 -2.58
C LYS A 330 -7.94 -14.84 -4.11
N SER A 331 -7.81 -13.65 -4.69
CA SER A 331 -7.65 -13.50 -6.13
C SER A 331 -6.27 -13.99 -6.59
N ARG A 332 -6.15 -14.33 -7.87
CA ARG A 332 -4.84 -14.55 -8.51
C ARG A 332 -4.19 -13.26 -9.05
N ILE A 333 -4.95 -12.17 -9.13
CA ILE A 333 -4.48 -10.86 -9.60
C ILE A 333 -3.85 -10.13 -8.43
N ILE A 334 -2.64 -9.58 -8.62
CA ILE A 334 -2.00 -8.74 -7.61
C ILE A 334 -2.49 -7.30 -7.78
N GLN A 335 -2.91 -6.67 -6.70
CA GLN A 335 -3.07 -5.23 -6.65
C GLN A 335 -1.75 -4.55 -6.30
N LEU A 336 -1.37 -3.55 -7.09
CA LEU A 336 -0.24 -2.65 -6.84
C LEU A 336 -0.80 -1.27 -6.40
N PRO A 337 -0.89 -1.00 -5.09
CA PRO A 337 -1.57 0.20 -4.58
C PRO A 337 -0.80 1.48 -4.91
N ILE A 338 -1.44 2.41 -5.60
CA ILE A 338 -0.81 3.65 -6.06
C ILE A 338 -0.92 4.76 -5.01
N TYR A 339 0.02 5.71 -5.00
CA TYR A 339 -0.15 6.95 -4.25
C TYR A 339 -1.14 7.87 -4.99
N PRO A 340 -2.23 8.33 -4.36
CA PRO A 340 -3.41 8.87 -5.05
C PRO A 340 -3.32 10.38 -5.32
N THR A 341 -2.15 10.85 -5.78
CA THR A 341 -1.98 12.24 -6.23
C THR A 341 -1.01 12.31 -7.40
N CYS A 342 -1.25 13.24 -8.33
CA CYS A 342 -0.41 13.47 -9.50
C CYS A 342 -0.25 14.97 -9.83
N ILE A 343 0.63 15.30 -10.78
CA ILE A 343 0.85 16.67 -11.26
C ILE A 343 -0.42 17.23 -11.90
N GLY A 344 -1.16 16.42 -12.67
CA GLY A 344 -2.45 16.81 -13.24
C GLY A 344 -3.43 17.35 -12.19
N LEU A 345 -3.56 16.69 -11.04
CA LEU A 345 -4.40 17.15 -9.93
C LEU A 345 -3.88 18.44 -9.29
N MET A 346 -2.56 18.56 -9.09
CA MET A 346 -1.94 19.77 -8.53
C MET A 346 -2.16 20.98 -9.44
N ARG A 347 -2.08 20.78 -10.76
CA ARG A 347 -2.41 21.80 -11.74
C ARG A 347 -3.86 22.26 -11.62
N MET A 348 -4.81 21.33 -11.48
CA MET A 348 -6.22 21.68 -11.24
C MET A 348 -6.43 22.46 -9.93
N LYS A 349 -5.50 22.35 -8.99
CA LYS A 349 -5.44 23.13 -7.74
C LYS A 349 -4.50 24.34 -7.80
N LEU A 350 -4.09 24.75 -9.00
CA LEU A 350 -3.30 25.95 -9.29
C LEU A 350 -1.93 25.97 -8.60
N TYR A 351 -1.33 24.80 -8.41
CA TYR A 351 0.05 24.74 -7.94
C TYR A 351 0.97 25.33 -9.01
N SER A 352 1.90 26.17 -8.57
CA SER A 352 3.06 26.53 -9.38
C SER A 352 4.03 25.35 -9.51
N LYS A 353 4.91 25.40 -10.51
CA LYS A 353 5.97 24.40 -10.70
C LYS A 353 6.84 24.21 -9.46
N LYS A 354 7.18 25.31 -8.76
CA LYS A 354 7.95 25.27 -7.50
C LYS A 354 7.20 24.51 -6.41
N GLN A 355 5.90 24.78 -6.28
CA GLN A 355 5.03 24.10 -5.31
C GLN A 355 4.89 22.60 -5.61
N MET A 356 4.77 22.22 -6.89
CA MET A 356 4.76 20.81 -7.30
C MET A 356 6.08 20.11 -6.93
N LYS A 357 7.23 20.73 -7.25
CA LYS A 357 8.56 20.20 -6.90
C LYS A 357 8.71 19.99 -5.38
N ASN A 358 8.36 21.00 -4.59
CA ASN A 358 8.40 20.91 -3.13
C ASN A 358 7.50 19.80 -2.57
N TYR A 359 6.31 19.62 -3.15
CA TYR A 359 5.42 18.52 -2.76
C TYR A 359 6.05 17.16 -3.04
N PHE A 360 6.62 16.96 -4.23
CA PHE A 360 7.25 15.68 -4.56
C PHE A 360 8.51 15.42 -3.76
N ASP A 361 9.30 16.45 -3.42
CA ASP A 361 10.44 16.30 -2.49
C ASP A 361 9.96 15.79 -1.13
N TYR A 362 8.90 16.40 -0.58
CA TYR A 362 8.28 15.96 0.67
C TYR A 362 7.74 14.52 0.58
N LEU A 363 7.01 14.19 -0.50
CA LEU A 363 6.43 12.87 -0.71
C LEU A 363 7.52 11.79 -0.81
N ILE A 364 8.58 12.06 -1.57
CA ILE A 364 9.70 11.13 -1.73
C ILE A 364 10.41 10.92 -0.39
N ASP A 365 10.73 11.99 0.33
CA ASP A 365 11.36 11.89 1.65
C ASP A 365 10.49 11.13 2.65
N MET A 366 9.17 11.37 2.61
CA MET A 366 8.20 10.65 3.43
C MET A 366 8.21 9.16 3.12
N GLN A 367 8.01 8.77 1.85
CA GLN A 367 7.94 7.35 1.49
C GLN A 367 9.27 6.64 1.71
N TYR A 368 10.39 7.28 1.39
CA TYR A 368 11.72 6.74 1.63
C TYR A 368 11.94 6.46 3.12
N LYS A 369 11.63 7.42 4.02
CA LYS A 369 11.73 7.20 5.48
C LYS A 369 10.70 6.21 6.03
N LYS A 370 9.57 6.03 5.35
CA LYS A 370 8.61 4.98 5.70
C LYS A 370 9.03 3.60 5.17
N GLN A 371 10.06 3.53 4.33
CA GLN A 371 10.39 2.36 3.50
C GLN A 371 9.15 1.85 2.73
N MET A 372 8.42 2.87 2.24
CA MET A 372 7.31 2.94 1.30
C MET A 372 7.60 2.55 -0.15
N PRO A 373 6.81 1.77 -0.90
CA PRO A 373 6.90 1.86 -2.36
C PRO A 373 6.49 3.27 -2.83
N LEU A 374 7.23 3.82 -3.78
CA LEU A 374 6.91 5.03 -4.52
C LEU A 374 6.25 4.65 -5.85
N PHE A 375 5.01 4.15 -5.77
CA PHE A 375 4.18 3.94 -6.95
C PHE A 375 3.41 5.22 -7.25
N LEU A 376 3.85 5.95 -8.28
CA LEU A 376 3.28 7.23 -8.68
C LEU A 376 2.64 7.11 -10.08
N TYR A 377 1.66 7.96 -10.35
CA TYR A 377 0.97 8.02 -11.63
C TYR A 377 0.84 9.47 -12.09
N ASP A 378 0.62 9.66 -13.38
CA ASP A 378 0.18 10.91 -13.95
C ASP A 378 -0.48 10.70 -15.31
N HIS A 379 -1.02 11.79 -15.85
CA HIS A 379 -1.59 11.81 -17.18
C HIS A 379 -0.63 12.57 -18.10
N PRO A 380 -0.29 12.03 -19.28
CA PRO A 380 0.56 12.71 -20.23
C PRO A 380 -0.03 14.05 -20.64
N ASN A 381 -1.25 14.01 -21.18
CA ASN A 381 -1.98 15.20 -21.62
C ASN A 381 -2.40 16.02 -20.42
N ASP A 382 -2.17 17.33 -20.49
CA ASP A 382 -2.62 18.28 -19.48
C ASP A 382 -2.03 18.02 -18.07
N GLY A 383 -1.07 17.11 -17.96
CA GLY A 383 -0.40 16.73 -16.72
C GLY A 383 1.10 16.75 -16.90
N VAL A 384 1.74 15.61 -16.69
CA VAL A 384 3.21 15.52 -16.66
C VAL A 384 3.88 15.89 -17.98
N GLY A 385 3.20 15.76 -19.13
CA GLY A 385 3.77 16.15 -20.43
C GLY A 385 3.92 17.67 -20.59
N THR A 386 2.99 18.44 -20.03
CA THR A 386 3.10 19.91 -19.91
C THR A 386 4.12 20.32 -18.83
N TYR A 387 4.25 19.53 -17.77
CA TYR A 387 5.12 19.79 -16.61
C TYR A 387 6.33 18.86 -16.56
N SER A 388 6.91 18.53 -17.72
CA SER A 388 8.01 17.55 -17.82
C SER A 388 9.27 17.97 -17.05
N ASP A 389 9.45 19.26 -16.75
CA ASP A 389 10.52 19.75 -15.87
C ASP A 389 10.29 19.39 -14.38
N VAL A 390 9.04 19.21 -13.96
CA VAL A 390 8.70 18.66 -12.63
C VAL A 390 9.00 17.16 -12.60
N LEU A 391 8.73 16.42 -13.68
CA LEU A 391 9.14 15.01 -13.79
C LEU A 391 10.66 14.85 -13.73
N ASP A 392 11.42 15.67 -14.46
CA ASP A 392 12.89 15.62 -14.40
C ASP A 392 13.42 15.94 -13.00
N HIS A 393 12.79 16.89 -12.28
CA HIS A 393 13.10 17.17 -10.87
C HIS A 393 12.84 15.97 -9.96
N LEU A 394 11.65 15.37 -10.09
CA LEU A 394 11.26 14.17 -9.35
C LEU A 394 12.28 13.05 -9.55
N LEU A 395 12.65 12.75 -10.79
CA LEU A 395 13.62 11.70 -11.11
C LEU A 395 15.01 11.99 -10.55
N LYS A 396 15.47 13.25 -10.59
CA LYS A 396 16.74 13.67 -9.96
C LYS A 396 16.71 13.46 -8.46
N LYS A 397 15.61 13.83 -7.78
CA LYS A 397 15.44 13.62 -6.35
C LYS A 397 15.49 12.11 -6.02
N ILE A 398 14.81 11.26 -6.78
CA ILE A 398 14.85 9.81 -6.54
C ILE A 398 16.25 9.24 -6.75
N LYS A 399 16.95 9.67 -7.81
CA LYS A 399 18.34 9.25 -8.08
C LYS A 399 19.37 9.79 -7.09
N SER A 400 19.01 10.77 -6.26
CA SER A 400 19.88 11.20 -5.16
C SER A 400 19.96 10.19 -4.01
N PHE A 401 19.11 9.16 -4.02
CA PHE A 401 19.18 8.02 -3.13
C PHE A 401 19.82 6.83 -3.87
N ASP A 402 21.00 6.39 -3.42
CA ASP A 402 21.72 5.27 -4.04
C ASP A 402 21.01 3.91 -3.87
N ASN A 403 20.03 3.87 -2.98
CA ASN A 403 19.34 2.67 -2.52
C ASN A 403 17.81 2.74 -2.76
N VAL A 404 17.38 3.36 -3.87
CA VAL A 404 16.02 3.21 -4.40
C VAL A 404 16.06 2.44 -5.72
N LEU A 405 15.31 1.33 -5.79
CA LEU A 405 15.16 0.59 -7.04
C LEU A 405 14.27 1.38 -8.01
N ILE A 406 14.81 1.83 -9.14
CA ILE A 406 14.03 2.47 -10.21
C ILE A 406 13.69 1.40 -11.26
N THR A 407 12.40 1.13 -11.47
CA THR A 407 11.93 0.04 -12.35
C THR A 407 10.52 0.34 -12.87
N ASN A 408 9.99 -0.52 -13.73
CA ASN A 408 8.59 -0.48 -14.17
C ASN A 408 7.71 -1.42 -13.34
N PHE A 409 6.38 -1.35 -13.53
CA PHE A 409 5.45 -2.15 -12.74
C PHE A 409 5.60 -3.66 -12.98
N ASN A 410 5.87 -4.08 -14.22
CA ASN A 410 6.02 -5.50 -14.60
C ASN A 410 7.27 -6.15 -13.97
N GLU A 411 8.38 -5.44 -14.01
CA GLU A 411 9.64 -5.88 -13.40
C GLU A 411 9.51 -5.98 -11.88
N PHE A 412 8.92 -4.96 -11.24
CA PHE A 412 8.68 -5.03 -9.80
C PHE A 412 7.70 -6.14 -9.41
N LEU A 413 6.64 -6.35 -10.20
CA LEU A 413 5.71 -7.46 -9.99
C LEU A 413 6.41 -8.82 -10.07
N THR A 414 7.31 -8.98 -11.03
CA THR A 414 8.11 -10.19 -11.20
C THR A 414 8.95 -10.45 -9.95
N TRP A 415 9.61 -9.41 -9.42
CA TRP A 415 10.29 -9.47 -8.14
C TRP A 415 9.34 -9.87 -6.99
N TRP A 416 8.18 -9.21 -6.88
CA TRP A 416 7.24 -9.48 -5.80
C TRP A 416 6.76 -10.94 -5.81
N LYS A 417 6.34 -11.45 -6.96
CA LYS A 417 5.95 -12.87 -7.13
C LYS A 417 7.11 -13.83 -6.79
N ARG A 418 8.36 -13.46 -7.10
CA ARG A 418 9.56 -14.24 -6.73
C ARG A 418 9.78 -14.25 -5.21
N ARG A 419 9.66 -13.10 -4.55
CA ARG A 419 9.70 -12.92 -3.09
C ARG A 419 8.64 -13.78 -2.40
N GLU A 420 7.43 -13.82 -2.93
CA GLU A 420 6.31 -14.49 -2.26
C GLU A 420 6.44 -16.01 -2.16
N LYS A 421 7.20 -16.62 -3.09
CA LYS A 421 7.46 -18.07 -3.12
C LYS A 421 8.46 -18.51 -2.04
N LYS A 422 9.15 -17.57 -1.38
CA LYS A 422 10.19 -17.89 -0.40
C LYS A 422 9.56 -18.30 0.93
N LYS A 423 10.13 -19.35 1.53
CA LYS A 423 9.76 -19.87 2.84
C LYS A 423 10.99 -19.93 3.71
N PHE A 424 10.81 -19.64 4.99
CA PHE A 424 11.86 -19.69 5.98
C PHE A 424 11.26 -19.92 7.36
N ASN A 425 12.08 -20.45 8.27
CA ASN A 425 11.77 -20.57 9.69
C ASN A 425 12.90 -19.92 10.48
N VAL A 426 12.54 -19.31 11.61
CA VAL A 426 13.48 -18.69 12.55
C VAL A 426 13.24 -19.19 13.96
N SER A 427 14.33 -19.55 14.64
CA SER A 427 14.35 -19.86 16.07
C SER A 427 15.44 -19.01 16.74
N ILE A 428 15.20 -18.65 18.01
CA ILE A 428 16.16 -17.93 18.84
C ILE A 428 16.40 -18.77 20.08
N LEU A 429 17.67 -18.99 20.40
CA LEU A 429 18.14 -19.65 21.63
C LEU A 429 19.41 -18.92 22.05
N ASP A 430 19.51 -18.48 23.31
CA ASP A 430 20.70 -17.83 23.87
C ASP A 430 21.31 -16.73 22.96
N ASP A 431 20.47 -15.80 22.51
CA ASP A 431 20.81 -14.70 21.58
C ASP A 431 21.33 -15.12 20.19
N GLU A 432 21.27 -16.40 19.87
CA GLU A 432 21.54 -16.94 18.55
C GLU A 432 20.26 -17.08 17.73
N LEU A 433 20.19 -16.30 16.64
CA LEU A 433 19.16 -16.46 15.62
C LEU A 433 19.58 -17.53 14.62
N LYS A 434 18.86 -18.65 14.60
CA LYS A 434 19.00 -19.69 13.58
C LYS A 434 17.96 -19.51 12.48
N ILE A 435 18.42 -19.41 11.24
CA ILE A 435 17.60 -19.26 10.04
C ILE A 435 17.68 -20.55 9.23
N ASN A 436 16.52 -21.16 8.95
CA ASN A 436 16.41 -22.32 8.08
C ASN A 436 15.55 -22.00 6.85
N THR A 437 16.08 -22.25 5.66
CA THR A 437 15.44 -21.95 4.37
C THR A 437 16.02 -22.79 3.24
N ASN A 438 15.20 -23.04 2.21
CA ASN A 438 15.67 -23.63 0.94
C ASN A 438 15.98 -22.55 -0.12
N ASN A 439 16.04 -21.28 0.29
CA ASN A 439 16.30 -20.17 -0.61
C ASN A 439 17.75 -20.20 -1.15
N LYS A 440 17.88 -20.11 -2.47
CA LYS A 440 19.16 -19.95 -3.19
C LYS A 440 19.33 -18.55 -3.79
N ASP A 441 18.33 -17.70 -3.66
CA ASP A 441 18.26 -16.38 -4.28
C ASP A 441 18.98 -15.34 -3.42
N LYS A 442 20.03 -14.76 -3.99
CA LYS A 442 20.92 -13.81 -3.29
C LYS A 442 20.28 -12.43 -3.11
N ASP A 443 19.21 -12.15 -3.84
CA ASP A 443 18.54 -10.85 -3.81
C ASP A 443 17.48 -10.77 -2.69
N VAL A 444 17.24 -11.87 -1.97
CA VAL A 444 16.21 -11.95 -0.93
C VAL A 444 16.84 -11.76 0.44
N TYR A 445 16.29 -10.82 1.21
CA TYR A 445 16.79 -10.44 2.53
C TYR A 445 15.73 -10.66 3.60
N LEU A 446 16.19 -10.93 4.82
CA LEU A 446 15.39 -10.81 6.04
C LEU A 446 15.66 -9.45 6.67
N ARG A 447 14.61 -8.84 7.19
CA ARG A 447 14.70 -7.69 8.07
C ARG A 447 14.53 -8.17 9.51
N ILE A 448 15.45 -7.74 10.37
CA ILE A 448 15.41 -7.97 11.81
C ILE A 448 15.28 -6.61 12.46
N ILE A 449 14.24 -6.42 13.28
CA ILE A 449 14.05 -5.20 14.07
C ILE A 449 14.12 -5.59 15.55
N MET A 450 15.11 -5.04 16.26
CA MET A 450 15.37 -5.28 17.67
C MET A 450 14.41 -4.47 18.55
N PRO A 451 14.19 -4.84 19.83
CA PRO A 451 13.26 -4.15 20.74
C PRO A 451 13.53 -2.63 20.95
N ASP A 452 14.75 -2.17 20.69
CA ASP A 452 15.18 -0.77 20.81
C ASP A 452 15.01 0.05 19.51
N TYR A 453 14.23 -0.46 18.55
CA TYR A 453 13.97 0.13 17.24
C TYR A 453 15.21 0.26 16.36
N LYS A 454 16.23 -0.57 16.59
CA LYS A 454 17.32 -0.72 15.63
C LYS A 454 17.06 -1.91 14.71
N GLU A 455 17.58 -1.83 13.49
CA GLU A 455 17.34 -2.81 12.45
C GLU A 455 18.60 -3.21 11.69
N VAL A 456 18.51 -4.38 11.06
CA VAL A 456 19.46 -4.83 10.05
C VAL A 456 18.76 -5.65 8.97
N LYS A 457 19.33 -5.63 7.76
CA LYS A 457 18.92 -6.49 6.65
C LYS A 457 20.04 -7.44 6.29
N ILE A 458 19.73 -8.73 6.34
CA ILE A 458 20.69 -9.81 6.09
C ILE A 458 20.19 -10.71 4.94
N PRO A 459 21.08 -11.32 4.15
CA PRO A 459 20.66 -12.26 3.11
C PRO A 459 19.88 -13.44 3.70
N LEU A 460 18.81 -13.87 3.03
CA LEU A 460 18.06 -15.06 3.40
C LEU A 460 18.82 -16.33 2.98
N LYS A 461 19.58 -16.90 3.91
CA LYS A 461 20.31 -18.16 3.76
C LYS A 461 20.30 -18.96 5.06
N ASN A 462 20.64 -20.25 4.98
CA ASN A 462 20.90 -21.06 6.18
C ASN A 462 22.12 -20.51 6.92
N GLN A 463 21.92 -20.09 8.16
CA GLN A 463 22.97 -19.52 9.01
C GLN A 463 22.51 -19.42 10.46
N ILE A 464 23.49 -19.31 11.36
CA ILE A 464 23.31 -18.95 12.77
C ILE A 464 23.99 -17.60 12.97
N ILE A 465 23.31 -16.69 13.66
CA ILE A 465 23.74 -15.29 13.84
C ILE A 465 23.63 -14.94 15.31
N ASN A 466 24.73 -14.48 15.90
CA ASN A 466 24.69 -13.84 17.21
C ASN A 466 24.09 -12.43 17.06
N LEU A 467 22.96 -12.17 17.72
CA LEU A 467 22.20 -10.92 17.60
C LEU A 467 22.96 -9.71 18.17
N GLU A 468 23.81 -9.89 19.18
CA GLU A 468 24.59 -8.81 19.80
C GLU A 468 25.71 -8.28 18.89
N LYS A 469 26.19 -9.12 17.97
CA LYS A 469 27.28 -8.77 17.03
C LYS A 469 26.78 -8.10 15.75
N LEU A 470 25.47 -7.88 15.62
CA LEU A 470 24.90 -7.24 14.44
C LEU A 470 25.22 -5.74 14.41
N ASN A 471 25.64 -5.25 13.24
CA ASN A 471 25.74 -3.81 13.01
C ASN A 471 24.34 -3.26 12.68
N LEU A 472 23.73 -2.61 13.67
CA LEU A 472 22.34 -2.16 13.62
C LEU A 472 22.25 -0.66 13.30
N ASN A 473 21.25 -0.29 12.50
CA ASN A 473 20.89 1.11 12.25
C ASN A 473 19.58 1.45 12.92
N TYR A 474 19.37 2.70 13.34
CA TYR A 474 18.05 3.11 13.81
C TYR A 474 17.01 3.00 12.69
N LEU A 475 15.85 2.45 13.05
CA LEU A 475 14.69 2.42 12.18
C LEU A 475 14.37 3.85 11.73
N PRO A 476 14.22 4.12 10.43
CA PRO A 476 13.90 5.46 9.98
C PRO A 476 12.56 5.96 10.54
N GLU A 477 12.49 7.25 10.86
CA GLU A 477 11.27 7.91 11.31
C GLU A 477 10.98 9.14 10.46
N PHE A 478 9.74 9.24 10.01
CA PHE A 478 9.23 10.45 9.38
C PHE A 478 8.43 11.25 10.39
N LYS A 479 8.96 12.40 10.80
CA LYS A 479 8.21 13.43 11.54
C LYS A 479 7.58 14.37 10.53
N GLU A 480 6.26 14.34 10.44
CA GLU A 480 5.50 15.23 9.57
C GLU A 480 5.77 16.69 9.96
N LEU A 481 6.04 17.52 8.97
CA LEU A 481 6.05 18.97 9.17
C LEU A 481 4.62 19.38 9.48
N SER A 482 4.39 20.05 10.62
CA SER A 482 3.06 20.57 10.94
C SER A 482 2.66 21.60 9.88
N ILE A 483 1.83 21.20 8.92
CA ILE A 483 1.27 22.11 7.93
C ILE A 483 0.26 22.98 8.69
N ARG A 484 0.62 24.24 8.97
CA ARG A 484 -0.30 25.21 9.58
C ARG A 484 -1.46 25.42 8.61
N SER A 485 -2.68 25.33 9.13
CA SER A 485 -3.97 25.36 8.44
C SER A 485 -4.35 26.70 7.78
N ILE A 486 -3.37 27.48 7.33
CA ILE A 486 -3.55 28.90 6.93
C ILE A 486 -4.13 29.06 5.51
N ASP A 487 -4.07 28.05 4.63
CA ASP A 487 -4.39 28.25 3.20
C ASP A 487 -5.77 27.76 2.73
N ILE A 488 -6.62 27.19 3.61
CA ILE A 488 -7.93 26.65 3.17
C ILE A 488 -8.89 27.75 2.70
N ILE A 489 -8.87 28.94 3.32
CA ILE A 489 -9.76 30.05 2.94
C ILE A 489 -9.29 30.69 1.63
N LYS A 490 -7.98 30.93 1.48
CA LYS A 490 -7.41 31.46 0.23
C LYS A 490 -7.65 30.51 -0.95
N SER A 491 -7.48 29.20 -0.75
CA SER A 491 -7.71 28.21 -1.80
C SER A 491 -9.15 28.23 -2.33
N LYS A 492 -10.16 28.42 -1.47
CA LYS A 492 -11.57 28.51 -1.91
C LYS A 492 -11.84 29.73 -2.79
N VAL A 493 -11.25 30.88 -2.45
CA VAL A 493 -11.39 32.13 -3.22
C VAL A 493 -10.70 32.01 -4.57
N PHE A 494 -9.46 31.51 -4.61
CA PHE A 494 -8.74 31.29 -5.88
C PHE A 494 -9.42 30.28 -6.79
N PHE A 495 -10.00 29.21 -6.24
CA PHE A 495 -10.75 28.22 -7.01
C PHE A 495 -11.99 28.82 -7.66
N PHE A 496 -12.72 29.69 -6.95
CA PHE A 496 -13.89 30.39 -7.49
C PHE A 496 -13.51 31.32 -8.65
N ILE A 497 -12.45 32.12 -8.51
CA ILE A 497 -11.97 33.03 -9.57
C ILE A 497 -11.50 32.25 -10.81
N PHE A 498 -10.79 31.15 -10.62
CA PHE A 498 -10.35 30.30 -11.73
C PHE A 498 -11.52 29.64 -12.47
N TYR A 499 -12.52 29.15 -11.74
CA TYR A 499 -13.71 28.55 -12.34
C TYR A 499 -14.49 29.57 -13.18
N LEU A 500 -14.60 30.81 -12.70
CA LEU A 500 -15.11 31.93 -13.49
C LEU A 500 -14.31 32.13 -14.78
N GLY A 501 -12.97 32.08 -14.72
CA GLY A 501 -12.11 32.19 -15.90
C GLY A 501 -12.32 31.07 -16.93
N ILE A 502 -12.53 29.83 -16.49
CA ILE A 502 -12.89 28.70 -17.39
C ILE A 502 -14.27 28.93 -18.00
N LEU A 503 -15.26 29.34 -17.20
CA LEU A 503 -16.62 29.60 -17.67
C LEU A 503 -16.61 30.69 -18.75
N PHE A 504 -15.84 31.76 -18.54
CA PHE A 504 -15.65 32.83 -19.52
C PHE A 504 -15.00 32.33 -20.81
N LYS A 505 -13.98 31.46 -20.73
CA LYS A 505 -13.37 30.86 -21.93
C LYS A 505 -14.33 29.92 -22.67
N ALA A 506 -15.15 29.16 -21.95
CA ALA A 506 -16.16 28.29 -22.53
C ALA A 506 -17.30 29.09 -23.20
N LEU A 507 -17.76 30.18 -22.57
CA LEU A 507 -18.74 31.10 -23.14
C LEU A 507 -18.21 31.82 -24.38
N ARG A 508 -16.94 32.27 -24.35
CA ARG A 508 -16.31 32.92 -25.51
C ARG A 508 -16.18 32.00 -26.72
N ARG A 509 -15.98 30.69 -26.52
CA ARG A 509 -15.95 29.66 -27.59
C ARG A 509 -17.33 29.30 -28.15
N ARG A 510 -18.42 29.78 -27.54
CA ARG A 510 -19.79 29.60 -28.02
C ARG A 510 -20.35 30.84 -28.73
N LEU A 511 -19.71 31.99 -28.54
CA LEU A 511 -20.14 33.29 -29.06
C LEU A 511 -19.29 33.78 -30.24
N PHE A 512 -18.22 33.07 -30.57
CA PHE A 512 -17.36 33.19 -31.75
C PHE A 512 -17.05 31.77 -32.23
#